data_AF-A0A967T6K9-F1
#
_entry.id   AF-A0A967T6K9-F1
#
_cell.length_a   1.000
_cell.length_b   1.000
_cell.length_c   1.000
_cell.angle_alpha   90.00
_cell.angle_beta   90.00
_cell.angle_gamma   90.00
#
_symmetry.space_group_name_H-M   'P 1'
#
loop_
_entity.id
_entity.type
_entity.pdbx_description
1 polymer ?
#
loop_
_entity_poly.entity_id
_entity_poly.type
_entity_poly.pdbx_seq_one_letter_code
_entity_poly.pdbx_strand_id
1 'polypeptide(L)'
;RIIRKAFSTENYKVTRAYLYGWYRSDESRLTAAAQDTLFNRWQLMGTGMSRDVDQYINKILPDRTTHTLTIFYNGEQMLDHEVQLAYELATSIGKVPLNDKNSLAAKILLTNKNPHVQIQTLRSLDGNIEKDNDLYQYIEDEMLSDERLADAVWLQAVAAMQQINGQIVDNHQDRLATIPDENPYLWPEVLGIYQQDESVQDYLQRIGDLISEGESLPAMYALQSLASMVQNDVDIVKKYRQQIRNIVFGALDLGDRGVTYMATSLLENESLFGSQDFDRINGSLSAFSLPGDIEVYQNFGTLYKERFEEQSKSVIDSLASKSYVPLNRSLADAGWDVEVPEESKADFRLPDWDRLWELGPKPTLLLETDKGRIHIEMNTLSAPATVAMID
;
A
#
# COMPACT_ATOMS: atom_id res chain seq x y z
N ARG A 1 -32.81 24.59 4.56
CA ARG A 1 -32.93 24.98 5.99
C ARG A 1 -31.67 24.60 6.78
N ILE A 2 -31.13 23.39 6.62
CA ILE A 2 -29.90 22.92 7.28
C ILE A 2 -28.68 23.82 7.00
N ILE A 3 -28.40 24.13 5.72
CA ILE A 3 -27.30 25.04 5.35
C ILE A 3 -27.42 26.40 6.05
N ARG A 4 -28.63 27.00 6.04
CA ARG A 4 -28.85 28.29 6.73
C ARG A 4 -28.60 28.19 8.24
N LYS A 5 -28.95 27.06 8.86
CA LYS A 5 -28.69 26.80 10.29
C LYS A 5 -27.20 26.57 10.57
N ALA A 6 -26.49 25.90 9.67
CA ALA A 6 -25.05 25.65 9.79
C ALA A 6 -24.24 26.95 9.79
N PHE A 7 -24.68 27.95 9.03
CA PHE A 7 -24.01 29.26 8.91
C PHE A 7 -24.69 30.39 9.71
N SER A 8 -25.73 30.10 10.50
CA SER A 8 -26.38 31.12 11.37
C SER A 8 -25.69 31.29 12.71
N THR A 9 -24.71 30.43 13.02
CA THR A 9 -23.91 30.49 14.24
C THR A 9 -22.49 30.91 13.86
N GLU A 10 -21.89 31.88 14.53
CA GLU A 10 -20.43 32.18 14.44
C GLU A 10 -19.56 31.06 15.06
N ASN A 11 -20.14 29.87 15.24
CA ASN A 11 -19.49 28.70 15.84
C ASN A 11 -19.09 27.71 14.73
N TYR A 12 -17.84 27.80 14.29
CA TYR A 12 -17.30 26.96 13.22
C TYR A 12 -17.31 25.46 13.54
N LYS A 13 -17.26 25.06 14.82
CA LYS A 13 -17.39 23.64 15.22
C LYS A 13 -18.78 23.10 14.91
N VAL A 14 -19.80 23.93 15.12
CA VAL A 14 -21.20 23.60 14.81
C VAL A 14 -21.39 23.55 13.29
N THR A 15 -20.87 24.54 12.56
CA THR A 15 -20.89 24.55 11.08
C THR A 15 -20.25 23.29 10.51
N ARG A 16 -19.06 22.93 11.00
CA ARG A 16 -18.34 21.70 10.63
C ARG A 16 -19.17 20.44 10.89
N ALA A 17 -19.79 20.32 12.05
CA ALA A 17 -20.61 19.15 12.38
C ALA A 17 -21.80 18.98 11.42
N TYR A 18 -22.45 20.09 11.03
CA TYR A 18 -23.52 20.06 10.04
C TYR A 18 -23.02 19.66 8.65
N LEU A 19 -21.88 20.21 8.20
CA LEU A 19 -21.32 19.88 6.88
C LEU A 19 -20.83 18.43 6.82
N TYR A 20 -20.21 17.94 7.89
CA TYR A 20 -19.77 16.55 8.00
C TYR A 20 -20.96 15.57 7.99
N GLY A 21 -21.98 15.83 8.81
CA GLY A 21 -23.18 14.98 8.84
C GLY A 21 -23.89 14.95 7.50
N TRP A 22 -23.86 16.05 6.75
CA TRP A 22 -24.39 16.11 5.40
C TRP A 22 -23.56 15.30 4.39
N TYR A 23 -22.23 15.48 4.38
CA TYR A 23 -21.31 14.75 3.50
C TYR A 23 -21.46 13.23 3.64
N ARG A 24 -21.78 12.74 4.84
CA ARG A 24 -21.97 11.32 5.14
C ARG A 24 -23.36 10.76 4.85
N SER A 25 -24.33 11.58 4.43
CA SER A 25 -25.70 11.10 4.18
C SER A 25 -25.87 10.55 2.76
N ASP A 26 -26.54 9.40 2.63
CA ASP A 26 -26.74 8.67 1.35
C ASP A 26 -27.60 9.44 0.31
N GLU A 27 -28.23 10.56 0.70
CA GLU A 27 -29.04 11.43 -0.18
C GLU A 27 -28.23 12.60 -0.82
N SER A 28 -26.91 12.55 -0.80
CA SER A 28 -26.00 13.70 -0.99
C SER A 28 -25.80 14.22 -2.43
N ARG A 29 -26.89 14.39 -3.19
CA ARG A 29 -26.89 15.32 -4.34
C ARG A 29 -27.62 16.60 -3.96
N LEU A 30 -26.88 17.64 -3.59
CA LEU A 30 -27.46 18.97 -3.45
C LEU A 30 -28.17 19.36 -4.75
N THR A 31 -29.39 19.88 -4.63
CA THR A 31 -30.00 20.61 -5.74
C THR A 31 -29.14 21.84 -6.06
N ALA A 32 -29.16 22.31 -7.31
CA ALA A 32 -28.38 23.48 -7.73
C ALA A 32 -28.60 24.70 -6.80
N ALA A 33 -29.86 24.98 -6.42
CA ALA A 33 -30.20 26.05 -5.49
C ALA A 33 -29.60 25.87 -4.08
N ALA A 34 -29.44 24.63 -3.62
CA ALA A 34 -28.80 24.33 -2.35
C ALA A 34 -27.28 24.49 -2.44
N GLN A 35 -26.66 24.11 -3.56
CA GLN A 35 -25.24 24.39 -3.85
C GLN A 35 -24.97 25.90 -3.86
N ASP A 36 -25.80 26.69 -4.54
CA ASP A 36 -25.69 28.15 -4.57
C ASP A 36 -25.84 28.76 -3.17
N THR A 37 -26.80 28.26 -2.39
CA THR A 37 -27.00 28.73 -1.02
C THR A 37 -25.78 28.41 -0.13
N LEU A 38 -25.21 27.21 -0.27
CA LEU A 38 -24.02 26.80 0.47
C LEU A 38 -22.82 27.67 0.12
N PHE A 39 -22.55 27.82 -1.18
CA PHE A 39 -21.45 28.63 -1.69
C PHE A 39 -21.54 30.09 -1.24
N ASN A 40 -22.71 30.73 -1.37
CA ASN A 40 -22.91 32.11 -0.95
C ASN A 40 -22.71 32.30 0.56
N ARG A 41 -23.14 31.33 1.38
CA ARG A 41 -22.96 31.41 2.84
C ARG A 41 -21.50 31.23 3.25
N TRP A 42 -20.78 30.35 2.57
CA TRP A 42 -19.35 30.21 2.74
C TRP A 42 -18.59 31.48 2.33
N GLN A 43 -18.91 32.09 1.19
CA GLN A 43 -18.29 33.35 0.78
C GLN A 43 -18.53 34.49 1.78
N LEU A 44 -19.73 34.58 2.36
CA LEU A 44 -20.04 35.56 3.41
C LEU A 44 -19.31 35.29 4.72
N MET A 45 -19.01 34.03 5.03
CA MET A 45 -18.19 33.67 6.19
C MET A 45 -16.76 34.17 6.02
N GLY A 46 -16.24 34.14 4.79
CA GLY A 46 -14.86 34.47 4.46
C GLY A 46 -14.01 33.20 4.31
N THR A 47 -13.27 33.11 3.21
CA THR A 47 -12.31 32.03 2.95
C THR A 47 -11.15 32.11 3.94
N GLY A 48 -10.67 30.97 4.45
CA GLY A 48 -9.57 30.95 5.42
C GLY A 48 -9.98 31.19 6.88
N MET A 49 -11.26 31.49 7.14
CA MET A 49 -11.73 31.70 8.51
C MET A 49 -11.81 30.40 9.33
N SER A 50 -11.99 29.26 8.65
CA SER A 50 -11.90 27.94 9.27
C SER A 50 -11.49 26.89 8.25
N ARG A 51 -10.24 26.42 8.36
CA ARG A 51 -9.67 25.35 7.53
C ARG A 51 -10.56 24.11 7.44
N ASP A 52 -11.09 23.66 8.57
CA ASP A 52 -11.95 22.47 8.60
C ASP A 52 -13.25 22.71 7.81
N VAL A 53 -13.84 23.90 7.92
CA VAL A 53 -15.04 24.24 7.14
C VAL A 53 -14.69 24.32 5.65
N ASP A 54 -13.59 24.96 5.29
CA ASP A 54 -13.10 25.08 3.92
C ASP A 54 -12.86 23.69 3.29
N GLN A 55 -12.28 22.75 4.04
CA GLN A 55 -12.09 21.37 3.59
C GLN A 55 -13.41 20.68 3.25
N TYR A 56 -14.43 20.81 4.11
CA TYR A 56 -15.75 20.23 3.83
C TYR A 56 -16.46 20.93 2.68
N ILE A 57 -16.32 22.25 2.55
CA ILE A 57 -16.87 22.98 1.42
C ILE A 57 -16.26 22.48 0.11
N ASN A 58 -14.94 22.26 0.07
CA ASN A 58 -14.26 21.69 -1.08
C ASN A 58 -14.76 20.28 -1.43
N LYS A 59 -14.94 19.42 -0.42
CA LYS A 59 -15.52 18.07 -0.62
C LYS A 59 -16.89 18.09 -1.27
N ILE A 60 -17.71 19.08 -0.91
CA ILE A 60 -19.11 19.18 -1.34
C ILE A 60 -19.23 19.89 -2.69
N LEU A 61 -18.41 20.91 -2.95
CA LEU A 61 -18.50 21.79 -4.13
C LEU A 61 -17.13 21.96 -4.83
N PRO A 62 -16.42 20.89 -5.21
CA PRO A 62 -15.05 20.99 -5.73
C PRO A 62 -14.97 21.91 -6.96
N ASP A 63 -15.91 21.80 -7.90
CA ASP A 63 -15.98 22.61 -9.13
C ASP A 63 -15.87 24.13 -8.90
N ARG A 64 -16.39 24.62 -7.78
CA ARG A 64 -16.46 26.05 -7.47
C ARG A 64 -15.34 26.52 -6.54
N THR A 65 -14.70 25.60 -5.84
CA THR A 65 -13.93 25.93 -4.63
C THR A 65 -12.48 25.47 -4.71
N THR A 66 -12.16 24.42 -5.46
CA THR A 66 -10.80 23.85 -5.49
C THR A 66 -9.75 24.87 -5.91
N HIS A 67 -9.90 25.56 -7.05
CA HIS A 67 -8.93 26.59 -7.43
C HIS A 67 -8.92 27.78 -6.46
N THR A 68 -10.11 28.24 -6.03
CA THR A 68 -10.23 29.40 -5.13
C THR A 68 -9.48 29.16 -3.82
N LEU A 69 -9.70 28.00 -3.20
CA LEU A 69 -9.04 27.61 -1.95
C LEU A 69 -7.55 27.39 -2.14
N THR A 70 -7.14 26.70 -3.20
CA THR A 70 -5.72 26.45 -3.48
C THR A 70 -4.94 27.75 -3.64
N ILE A 71 -5.44 28.67 -4.49
CA ILE A 71 -4.80 29.96 -4.74
C ILE A 71 -4.78 30.82 -3.48
N PHE A 72 -5.90 30.87 -2.74
CA PHE A 72 -6.00 31.65 -1.50
C PHE A 72 -5.00 31.15 -0.44
N TYR A 73 -4.99 29.86 -0.12
CA TYR A 73 -4.10 29.34 0.92
C TYR A 73 -2.63 29.40 0.51
N ASN A 74 -2.32 29.29 -0.78
CA ASN A 74 -0.96 29.47 -1.27
C ASN A 74 -0.46 30.91 -1.08
N GLY A 75 -1.31 31.91 -1.33
CA GLY A 75 -0.94 33.33 -1.19
C GLY A 75 -1.01 33.87 0.24
N GLU A 76 -2.03 33.48 1.00
CA GLU A 76 -2.41 34.16 2.25
C GLU A 76 -2.16 33.34 3.53
N GLN A 77 -2.13 32.00 3.45
CA GLN A 77 -2.11 31.13 4.65
C GLN A 77 -1.07 30.00 4.61
N MET A 78 -0.06 30.10 3.73
CA MET A 78 1.03 29.11 3.57
C MET A 78 0.53 27.66 3.44
N LEU A 79 -0.07 27.33 2.29
CA LEU A 79 -0.63 26.00 1.98
C LEU A 79 0.28 24.81 2.34
N ASP A 80 1.61 24.96 2.29
CA ASP A 80 2.59 23.94 2.71
C ASP A 80 2.41 23.45 4.16
N HIS A 81 1.94 24.30 5.08
CA HIS A 81 1.72 23.94 6.48
C HIS A 81 0.34 23.30 6.71
N GLU A 82 -0.52 23.32 5.69
CA GLU A 82 -1.89 22.82 5.76
C GLU A 82 -2.05 21.50 4.98
N VAL A 83 -1.17 20.54 5.28
CA VAL A 83 -1.04 19.25 4.55
C VAL A 83 -2.37 18.54 4.32
N GLN A 84 -3.25 18.49 5.33
CA GLN A 84 -4.55 17.82 5.20
C GLN A 84 -5.48 18.53 4.21
N LEU A 85 -5.48 19.87 4.20
CA LEU A 85 -6.26 20.65 3.24
C LEU A 85 -5.64 20.53 1.84
N ALA A 86 -4.32 20.66 1.73
CA ALA A 86 -3.60 20.52 0.46
C ALA A 86 -3.84 19.15 -0.18
N TYR A 87 -3.80 18.06 0.60
CA TYR A 87 -4.13 16.71 0.12
C TYR A 87 -5.58 16.60 -0.37
N GLU A 88 -6.53 17.23 0.33
CA GLU A 88 -7.93 17.25 -0.10
C GLU A 88 -8.13 18.02 -1.41
N LEU A 89 -7.45 19.16 -1.55
CA LEU A 89 -7.46 19.96 -2.75
C LEU A 89 -6.85 19.17 -3.92
N ALA A 90 -5.71 18.50 -3.70
CA ALA A 90 -5.09 17.58 -4.65
C ALA A 90 -6.06 16.48 -5.10
N THR A 91 -6.75 15.82 -4.15
CA THR A 91 -7.78 14.81 -4.44
C THR A 91 -8.93 15.37 -5.28
N SER A 92 -9.26 16.66 -5.11
CA SER A 92 -10.38 17.30 -5.79
C SER A 92 -10.04 17.77 -7.20
N ILE A 93 -8.76 17.94 -7.53
CA ILE A 93 -8.31 18.26 -8.90
C ILE A 93 -8.82 17.23 -9.89
N GLY A 94 -8.80 15.94 -9.55
CA GLY A 94 -9.29 14.87 -10.43
C GLY A 94 -10.82 14.81 -10.60
N LYS A 95 -11.56 15.70 -9.94
CA LYS A 95 -13.02 15.78 -10.02
C LYS A 95 -13.50 17.02 -10.78
N VAL A 96 -12.59 17.91 -11.17
CA VAL A 96 -12.92 19.20 -11.80
C VAL A 96 -12.30 19.28 -13.20
N PRO A 97 -12.93 19.96 -14.16
CA PRO A 97 -12.34 20.14 -15.49
C PRO A 97 -11.08 21.00 -15.44
N LEU A 98 -10.03 20.60 -16.15
CA LEU A 98 -8.77 21.34 -16.24
C LEU A 98 -8.89 22.57 -17.17
N ASN A 99 -9.39 23.67 -16.61
CA ASN A 99 -9.25 25.01 -17.19
C ASN A 99 -8.01 25.72 -16.63
N ASP A 100 -7.69 26.93 -17.09
CA ASP A 100 -6.52 27.71 -16.64
C ASP A 100 -6.41 27.83 -15.10
N LYS A 101 -7.55 28.01 -14.40
CA LYS A 101 -7.55 28.18 -12.95
C LYS A 101 -7.30 26.87 -12.21
N ASN A 102 -7.93 25.80 -12.64
CA ASN A 102 -7.73 24.48 -12.05
C ASN A 102 -6.34 23.92 -12.41
N SER A 103 -5.81 24.28 -13.58
CA SER A 103 -4.45 23.94 -13.99
C SER A 103 -3.42 24.69 -13.14
N LEU A 104 -3.62 25.99 -12.89
CA LEU A 104 -2.79 26.74 -11.95
C LEU A 104 -2.85 26.15 -10.53
N ALA A 105 -4.04 25.76 -10.06
CA ALA A 105 -4.20 25.14 -8.75
C ALA A 105 -3.45 23.80 -8.66
N ALA A 106 -3.54 22.95 -9.69
CA ALA A 106 -2.77 21.72 -9.77
C ALA A 106 -1.26 22.00 -9.74
N LYS A 107 -0.76 22.97 -10.52
CA LYS A 107 0.65 23.38 -10.53
C LYS A 107 1.14 23.83 -9.15
N ILE A 108 0.34 24.64 -8.45
CA ILE A 108 0.64 25.04 -7.05
C ILE A 108 0.78 23.81 -6.15
N LEU A 109 -0.13 22.84 -6.26
CA LEU A 109 -0.10 21.62 -5.43
C LEU A 109 1.09 20.70 -5.79
N LEU A 110 1.51 20.66 -7.06
CA LEU A 110 2.73 19.96 -7.48
C LEU A 110 4.01 20.62 -6.95
N THR A 111 3.98 21.91 -6.62
CA THR A 111 5.11 22.60 -5.97
C THR A 111 5.09 22.52 -4.44
N ASN A 112 4.08 21.88 -3.84
CA ASN A 112 3.94 21.80 -2.39
C ASN A 112 5.13 21.07 -1.76
N LYS A 113 5.60 21.50 -0.59
CA LYS A 113 6.77 20.87 0.07
C LYS A 113 6.55 19.42 0.49
N ASN A 114 5.31 18.97 0.64
CA ASN A 114 4.99 17.62 1.07
C ASN A 114 4.87 16.66 -0.12
N PRO A 115 5.74 15.64 -0.24
CA PRO A 115 5.70 14.67 -1.34
C PRO A 115 4.35 13.95 -1.50
N HIS A 116 3.62 13.71 -0.40
CA HIS A 116 2.31 13.06 -0.47
C HIS A 116 1.27 13.93 -1.17
N VAL A 117 1.36 15.26 -1.07
CA VAL A 117 0.48 16.18 -1.79
C VAL A 117 0.81 16.15 -3.28
N GLN A 118 2.10 16.15 -3.63
CA GLN A 118 2.56 16.05 -5.02
C GLN A 118 2.10 14.73 -5.67
N ILE A 119 2.36 13.59 -5.03
CA ILE A 119 1.93 12.26 -5.48
C ILE A 119 0.41 12.20 -5.65
N GLN A 120 -0.36 12.69 -4.67
CA GLN A 120 -1.81 12.70 -4.77
C GLN A 120 -2.30 13.60 -5.91
N THR A 121 -1.65 14.73 -6.16
CA THR A 121 -2.00 15.64 -7.26
C THR A 121 -1.78 14.95 -8.60
N LEU A 122 -0.61 14.31 -8.80
CA LEU A 122 -0.31 13.54 -10.01
C LEU A 122 -1.31 12.40 -10.23
N ARG A 123 -1.65 11.63 -9.19
CA ARG A 123 -2.68 10.57 -9.26
C ARG A 123 -4.06 11.12 -9.62
N SER A 124 -4.41 12.30 -9.14
CA SER A 124 -5.68 12.94 -9.46
C SER A 124 -5.71 13.53 -10.87
N LEU A 125 -4.56 13.86 -11.43
CA LEU A 125 -4.42 14.32 -12.81
C LEU A 125 -4.37 13.17 -13.82
N ASP A 126 -4.19 11.92 -13.36
CA ASP A 126 -4.10 10.74 -14.22
C ASP A 126 -5.29 10.62 -15.17
N GLY A 127 -5.02 10.42 -16.46
CA GLY A 127 -6.01 10.42 -17.54
C GLY A 127 -6.71 11.76 -17.85
N ASN A 128 -6.41 12.84 -17.13
CA ASN A 128 -7.04 14.16 -17.31
C ASN A 128 -6.11 15.20 -17.95
N ILE A 129 -4.80 14.94 -18.03
CA ILE A 129 -3.83 15.85 -18.66
C ILE A 129 -3.82 15.65 -20.18
N GLU A 130 -3.79 16.75 -20.92
CA GLU A 130 -3.63 16.77 -22.38
C GLU A 130 -2.21 17.22 -22.76
N LYS A 131 -1.66 16.69 -23.86
CA LYS A 131 -0.28 16.93 -24.31
C LYS A 131 0.05 18.42 -24.57
N ASP A 132 -0.94 19.20 -24.97
CA ASP A 132 -0.75 20.64 -25.28
C ASP A 132 -0.99 21.55 -24.06
N ASN A 133 -1.16 20.99 -22.85
CA ASN A 133 -1.43 21.74 -21.62
C ASN A 133 -0.13 22.22 -20.94
N ASP A 134 -0.13 23.42 -20.34
CA ASP A 134 0.97 23.94 -19.48
C ASP A 134 1.34 22.97 -18.35
N LEU A 135 0.39 22.21 -17.82
CA LEU A 135 0.65 21.17 -16.84
C LEU A 135 1.49 20.03 -17.39
N TYR A 136 1.24 19.60 -18.64
CA TYR A 136 2.01 18.55 -19.28
C TYR A 136 3.47 19.03 -19.43
N GLN A 137 3.66 20.22 -19.98
CA GLN A 137 4.99 20.82 -20.15
C GLN A 137 5.72 21.01 -18.82
N TYR A 138 5.01 21.47 -17.77
CA TYR A 138 5.60 21.61 -16.45
C TYR A 138 6.08 20.25 -15.88
N ILE A 139 5.29 19.20 -16.01
CA ILE A 139 5.69 17.88 -15.51
C ILE A 139 6.87 17.34 -16.33
N GLU A 140 6.80 17.43 -17.67
CA GLU A 140 7.85 16.94 -18.57
C GLU A 140 9.18 17.71 -18.40
N ASP A 141 9.14 19.04 -18.49
CA ASP A 141 10.34 19.86 -18.56
C ASP A 141 10.94 20.15 -17.17
N GLU A 142 10.11 20.35 -16.14
CA GLU A 142 10.58 20.76 -14.81
C GLU A 142 10.64 19.59 -13.82
N MET A 143 9.57 18.79 -13.70
CA MET A 143 9.54 17.72 -12.69
C MET A 143 10.40 16.52 -13.08
N LEU A 144 10.29 16.03 -14.33
CA LEU A 144 11.04 14.85 -14.76
C LEU A 144 12.54 15.14 -14.92
N SER A 145 12.92 16.40 -15.14
CA SER A 145 14.30 16.86 -15.23
C SER A 145 14.94 17.18 -13.86
N ASP A 146 14.18 17.29 -12.76
CA ASP A 146 14.74 17.61 -11.45
C ASP A 146 15.33 16.38 -10.76
N GLU A 147 16.66 16.30 -10.73
CA GLU A 147 17.43 15.26 -10.04
C GLU A 147 17.21 15.26 -8.52
N ARG A 148 16.74 16.38 -7.94
CA ARG A 148 16.48 16.50 -6.49
C ARG A 148 15.04 16.13 -6.12
N LEU A 149 14.17 15.90 -7.12
CA LEU A 149 12.81 15.49 -6.86
C LEU A 149 12.82 14.11 -6.21
N ALA A 150 12.05 13.94 -5.14
CA ALA A 150 11.96 12.66 -4.43
C ALA A 150 11.50 11.55 -5.36
N ASP A 151 12.17 10.40 -5.35
CA ASP A 151 11.94 9.35 -6.35
C ASP A 151 10.50 8.85 -6.40
N ALA A 152 9.82 8.73 -5.25
CA ALA A 152 8.40 8.36 -5.22
C ALA A 152 7.50 9.37 -5.97
N VAL A 153 7.83 10.67 -5.92
CA VAL A 153 7.11 11.69 -6.69
C VAL A 153 7.47 11.59 -8.16
N TRP A 154 8.77 11.45 -8.46
CA TRP A 154 9.26 11.35 -9.82
C TRP A 154 8.68 10.14 -10.55
N LEU A 155 8.66 8.95 -9.92
CA LEU A 155 8.00 7.75 -10.45
C LEU A 155 6.52 7.97 -10.70
N GLN A 156 5.82 8.65 -9.78
CA GLN A 156 4.40 8.97 -9.99
C GLN A 156 4.19 9.96 -11.16
N ALA A 157 5.15 10.84 -11.42
CA ALA A 157 5.13 11.74 -12.57
C ALA A 157 5.35 10.97 -13.87
N VAL A 158 6.33 10.07 -13.92
CA VAL A 158 6.55 9.16 -15.07
C VAL A 158 5.28 8.35 -15.35
N ALA A 159 4.68 7.75 -14.33
CA ALA A 159 3.47 6.94 -14.48
C ALA A 159 2.27 7.74 -15.02
N ALA A 160 2.13 9.01 -14.66
CA ALA A 160 1.08 9.88 -15.19
C ALA A 160 1.36 10.30 -16.65
N MET A 161 2.64 10.54 -16.99
CA MET A 161 3.03 11.07 -18.29
C MET A 161 3.15 9.99 -19.38
N GLN A 162 3.54 8.76 -19.02
CA GLN A 162 3.67 7.66 -19.97
C GLN A 162 2.35 7.31 -20.69
N GLN A 163 1.21 7.53 -20.02
CA GLN A 163 -0.11 7.33 -20.62
C GLN A 163 -0.40 8.29 -21.79
N ILE A 164 0.28 9.44 -21.82
CA ILE A 164 0.11 10.51 -22.80
C ILE A 164 1.22 10.42 -23.85
N ASN A 165 2.44 10.13 -23.42
CA ASN A 165 3.62 10.01 -24.26
C ASN A 165 4.44 8.78 -23.86
N GLY A 166 4.34 7.70 -24.63
CA GLY A 166 5.09 6.47 -24.38
C GLY A 166 6.62 6.63 -24.44
N GLN A 167 7.14 7.71 -25.06
CA GLN A 167 8.59 7.95 -25.10
C GLN A 167 9.17 8.44 -23.75
N ILE A 168 8.33 8.76 -22.77
CA ILE A 168 8.78 9.23 -21.46
C ILE A 168 9.64 8.17 -20.77
N VAL A 169 9.24 6.90 -20.84
CA VAL A 169 9.96 5.80 -20.19
C VAL A 169 11.31 5.58 -20.86
N ASP A 170 11.35 5.54 -22.19
CA ASP A 170 12.58 5.46 -23.00
C ASP A 170 13.59 6.56 -22.65
N ASN A 171 13.13 7.79 -22.45
CA ASN A 171 14.00 8.93 -22.14
C ASN A 171 14.59 8.88 -20.73
N HIS A 172 14.05 8.04 -19.85
CA HIS A 172 14.40 8.00 -18.43
C HIS A 172 14.75 6.59 -17.91
N GLN A 173 15.09 5.66 -18.81
CA GLN A 173 15.48 4.29 -18.48
C GLN A 173 16.61 4.23 -17.42
N ASP A 174 17.63 5.08 -17.55
CA ASP A 174 18.77 5.08 -16.64
C ASP A 174 18.35 5.34 -15.18
N ARG A 175 17.50 6.36 -14.95
CA ARG A 175 17.01 6.69 -13.59
C ARG A 175 16.02 5.64 -13.09
N LEU A 176 15.16 5.11 -13.96
CA LEU A 176 14.23 4.03 -13.58
C LEU A 176 14.96 2.77 -13.12
N ALA A 177 16.10 2.45 -13.73
CA ALA A 177 16.90 1.30 -13.36
C ALA A 177 17.64 1.48 -12.02
N THR A 178 18.08 2.69 -11.67
CA THR A 178 18.88 2.92 -10.45
C THR A 178 18.06 3.14 -9.19
N ILE A 179 16.81 3.62 -9.30
CA ILE A 179 15.98 3.91 -8.11
C ILE A 179 15.81 2.69 -7.19
N PRO A 180 15.51 1.47 -7.68
CA PRO A 180 15.39 0.31 -6.82
C PRO A 180 16.69 -0.11 -6.13
N ASP A 181 17.85 0.19 -6.71
CA ASP A 181 19.16 -0.09 -6.09
C ASP A 181 19.38 0.80 -4.86
N GLU A 182 18.94 2.06 -4.92
CA GLU A 182 19.03 3.01 -3.80
C GLU A 182 17.92 2.81 -2.78
N ASN A 183 16.71 2.44 -3.22
CA ASN A 183 15.56 2.19 -2.37
C ASN A 183 14.71 1.01 -2.89
N PRO A 184 14.99 -0.22 -2.41
CA PRO A 184 14.30 -1.42 -2.87
C PRO A 184 12.78 -1.43 -2.64
N TYR A 185 12.26 -0.57 -1.75
CA TYR A 185 10.83 -0.48 -1.50
C TYR A 185 10.04 0.20 -2.63
N LEU A 186 10.73 0.79 -3.62
CA LEU A 186 10.12 1.41 -4.80
C LEU A 186 10.02 0.47 -6.02
N TRP A 187 10.43 -0.80 -5.86
CA TRP A 187 10.22 -1.83 -6.88
C TRP A 187 8.77 -1.93 -7.38
N PRO A 188 7.73 -1.87 -6.53
CA PRO A 188 6.34 -1.95 -7.01
C PRO A 188 5.98 -0.84 -8.01
N GLU A 189 6.38 0.40 -7.74
CA GLU A 189 6.13 1.55 -8.61
C GLU A 189 6.91 1.42 -9.92
N VAL A 190 8.18 1.01 -9.87
CA VAL A 190 9.03 0.80 -11.05
C VAL A 190 8.49 -0.33 -11.94
N LEU A 191 8.11 -1.47 -11.34
CA LEU A 191 7.48 -2.57 -12.07
C LEU A 191 6.14 -2.16 -12.67
N GLY A 192 5.36 -1.31 -11.99
CA GLY A 192 4.11 -0.78 -12.53
C GLY A 192 4.30 0.10 -13.77
N ILE A 193 5.41 0.84 -13.85
CA ILE A 193 5.80 1.61 -15.04
C ILE A 193 6.16 0.65 -16.18
N TYR A 194 7.09 -0.29 -15.94
CA TYR A 194 7.50 -1.26 -16.97
C TYR A 194 6.34 -2.12 -17.48
N GLN A 195 5.40 -2.52 -16.61
CA GLN A 195 4.24 -3.32 -17.03
C GLN A 195 3.36 -2.59 -18.06
N GLN A 196 3.30 -1.25 -18.00
CA GLN A 196 2.49 -0.44 -18.91
C GLN A 196 3.23 -0.10 -20.21
N ASP A 197 4.55 0.06 -20.12
CA ASP A 197 5.41 0.44 -21.24
C ASP A 197 5.83 -0.75 -22.12
N GLU A 198 6.19 -1.86 -21.49
CA GLU A 198 6.79 -3.00 -22.16
C GLU A 198 5.77 -3.95 -22.80
N SER A 199 6.21 -4.72 -23.79
CA SER A 199 5.43 -5.87 -24.24
C SER A 199 5.33 -6.89 -23.11
N VAL A 200 4.21 -7.65 -23.05
CA VAL A 200 4.04 -8.71 -22.03
C VAL A 200 5.21 -9.69 -22.00
N GLN A 201 5.83 -9.96 -23.15
CA GLN A 201 6.98 -10.87 -23.22
C GLN A 201 8.22 -10.28 -22.55
N ASP A 202 8.52 -9.01 -22.82
CA ASP A 202 9.68 -8.31 -22.26
C ASP A 202 9.50 -8.08 -20.76
N TYR A 203 8.29 -7.72 -20.34
CA TYR A 203 7.95 -7.60 -18.93
C TYR A 203 8.09 -8.92 -18.16
N LEU A 204 7.60 -10.03 -18.73
CA LEU A 204 7.81 -11.35 -18.13
C LEU A 204 9.30 -11.75 -18.10
N GLN A 205 10.10 -11.33 -19.08
CA GLN A 205 11.55 -11.54 -19.06
C GLN A 205 12.18 -10.77 -17.90
N ARG A 206 11.82 -9.48 -17.72
CA ARG A 206 12.29 -8.65 -16.61
C ARG A 206 11.96 -9.25 -15.24
N ILE A 207 10.72 -9.73 -15.06
CA ILE A 207 10.32 -10.44 -13.84
C ILE A 207 11.18 -11.70 -13.63
N GLY A 208 11.46 -12.46 -14.70
CA GLY A 208 12.33 -13.63 -14.65
C GLY A 208 13.79 -13.30 -14.32
N ASP A 209 14.31 -12.19 -14.83
CA ASP A 209 15.67 -11.72 -14.57
C ASP A 209 15.84 -11.34 -13.10
N LEU A 210 14.90 -10.58 -12.52
CA LEU A 210 14.90 -10.23 -11.09
C LEU A 210 14.87 -11.46 -10.17
N ILE A 211 14.18 -12.52 -10.57
CA ILE A 211 14.19 -13.79 -9.83
C ILE A 211 15.53 -14.51 -9.99
N SER A 212 16.11 -14.45 -11.19
CA SER A 212 17.37 -15.13 -11.52
C SER A 212 18.59 -14.49 -10.86
N GLU A 213 18.53 -13.20 -10.52
CA GLU A 213 19.52 -12.49 -9.72
C GLU A 213 19.68 -13.09 -8.31
N GLY A 214 18.63 -13.73 -7.79
CA GLY A 214 18.67 -14.52 -6.56
C GLY A 214 18.45 -13.73 -5.27
N GLU A 215 18.11 -12.44 -5.36
CA GLU A 215 17.80 -11.61 -4.20
C GLU A 215 16.35 -11.77 -3.75
N SER A 216 16.12 -12.06 -2.47
CA SER A 216 14.77 -12.35 -1.94
C SER A 216 13.80 -11.18 -2.11
N LEU A 217 14.20 -9.95 -1.80
CA LEU A 217 13.29 -8.80 -1.77
C LEU A 217 12.82 -8.37 -3.17
N PRO A 218 13.70 -8.19 -4.18
CA PRO A 218 13.28 -7.98 -5.56
C PRO A 218 12.41 -9.13 -6.09
N ALA A 219 12.77 -10.39 -5.80
CA ALA A 219 11.97 -11.54 -6.21
C ALA A 219 10.56 -11.54 -5.59
N MET A 220 10.41 -11.13 -4.33
CA MET A 220 9.09 -10.97 -3.69
C MET A 220 8.23 -9.94 -4.42
N TYR A 221 8.77 -8.76 -4.75
CA TYR A 221 8.02 -7.75 -5.50
C TYR A 221 7.71 -8.18 -6.94
N ALA A 222 8.64 -8.86 -7.60
CA ALA A 222 8.44 -9.42 -8.93
C ALA A 222 7.29 -10.44 -8.95
N LEU A 223 7.24 -11.35 -7.96
CA LEU A 223 6.14 -12.30 -7.81
C LEU A 223 4.81 -11.63 -7.48
N GLN A 224 4.80 -10.63 -6.60
CA GLN A 224 3.59 -9.88 -6.27
C GLN A 224 3.02 -9.20 -7.54
N SER A 225 3.88 -8.59 -8.34
CA SER A 225 3.49 -7.94 -9.58
C SER A 225 2.98 -8.94 -10.62
N LEU A 226 3.67 -10.08 -10.77
CA LEU A 226 3.23 -11.18 -11.62
C LEU A 226 1.86 -11.73 -11.21
N ALA A 227 1.62 -11.92 -9.91
CA ALA A 227 0.33 -12.37 -9.38
C ALA A 227 -0.78 -11.39 -9.74
N SER A 228 -0.56 -10.09 -9.58
CA SER A 228 -1.52 -9.06 -9.98
C SER A 228 -1.82 -9.10 -11.48
N MET A 229 -0.80 -9.21 -12.33
CA MET A 229 -0.97 -9.31 -13.78
C MET A 229 -1.79 -10.53 -14.19
N VAL A 230 -1.47 -11.70 -13.63
CA VAL A 230 -2.15 -12.97 -13.95
C VAL A 230 -3.60 -12.99 -13.46
N GLN A 231 -3.90 -12.41 -12.30
CA GLN A 231 -5.27 -12.32 -11.78
C GLN A 231 -6.17 -11.45 -12.67
N ASN A 232 -5.61 -10.41 -13.31
CA ASN A 232 -6.38 -9.44 -14.07
C ASN A 232 -6.56 -9.82 -15.55
N ASP A 233 -5.78 -10.75 -16.10
CA ASP A 233 -5.81 -11.11 -17.53
C ASP A 233 -5.66 -12.62 -17.78
N VAL A 234 -6.79 -13.27 -18.07
CA VAL A 234 -6.87 -14.72 -18.34
C VAL A 234 -6.20 -15.10 -19.66
N ASP A 235 -6.10 -14.20 -20.63
CA ASP A 235 -5.52 -14.48 -21.94
C ASP A 235 -3.98 -14.47 -21.90
N ILE A 236 -3.39 -13.65 -21.01
CA ILE A 236 -1.96 -13.72 -20.68
C ILE A 236 -1.59 -15.12 -20.19
N VAL A 237 -2.39 -15.69 -19.28
CA VAL A 237 -2.15 -17.05 -18.75
C VAL A 237 -2.17 -18.09 -19.87
N LYS A 238 -3.12 -18.02 -20.80
CA LYS A 238 -3.19 -18.97 -21.92
C LYS A 238 -1.98 -18.87 -22.84
N LYS A 239 -1.54 -17.65 -23.16
CA LYS A 239 -0.47 -17.41 -24.14
C LYS A 239 0.92 -17.65 -23.58
N TYR A 240 1.18 -17.25 -22.34
CA TYR A 240 2.51 -17.26 -21.73
C TYR A 240 2.66 -18.26 -20.58
N ARG A 241 1.74 -19.22 -20.48
CA ARG A 241 1.67 -20.22 -19.40
C ARG A 241 3.04 -20.77 -18.99
N GLN A 242 3.83 -21.24 -19.95
CA GLN A 242 5.10 -21.90 -19.65
C GLN A 242 6.15 -20.94 -19.09
N GLN A 243 6.21 -19.70 -19.59
CA GLN A 243 7.13 -18.68 -19.09
C GLN A 243 6.79 -18.32 -17.65
N ILE A 244 5.50 -18.08 -17.37
CA ILE A 244 5.00 -17.78 -16.01
C ILE A 244 5.33 -18.94 -15.05
N ARG A 245 5.11 -20.19 -15.47
CA ARG A 245 5.46 -21.37 -14.67
C ARG A 245 6.96 -21.45 -14.37
N ASN A 246 7.80 -21.16 -15.36
CA ASN A 246 9.25 -21.17 -15.18
C ASN A 246 9.70 -20.11 -14.18
N ILE A 247 9.13 -18.90 -14.25
CA ILE A 247 9.38 -17.79 -13.33
C ILE A 247 9.02 -18.20 -11.88
N VAL A 248 7.81 -18.75 -11.68
CA VAL A 248 7.36 -19.20 -10.35
C VAL A 248 8.26 -20.29 -9.79
N PHE A 249 8.62 -21.29 -10.60
CA PHE A 249 9.52 -22.35 -10.12
C PHE A 249 10.94 -21.84 -9.86
N GLY A 250 11.45 -20.92 -10.69
CA GLY A 250 12.74 -20.27 -10.42
C GLY A 250 12.75 -19.52 -9.10
N ALA A 251 11.64 -18.89 -8.73
CA ALA A 251 11.47 -18.25 -7.43
C ALA A 251 11.44 -19.26 -6.28
N LEU A 252 10.72 -20.37 -6.42
CA LEU A 252 10.70 -21.43 -5.40
C LEU A 252 12.10 -22.05 -5.20
N ASP A 253 12.90 -22.15 -6.27
CA ASP A 253 14.27 -22.68 -6.21
C ASP A 253 15.22 -21.76 -5.40
N LEU A 254 14.84 -20.51 -5.10
CA LEU A 254 15.59 -19.63 -4.19
C LEU A 254 15.56 -20.12 -2.73
N GLY A 255 14.57 -20.93 -2.33
CA GLY A 255 14.46 -21.45 -0.97
C GLY A 255 14.21 -20.38 0.10
N ASP A 256 13.73 -19.20 -0.28
CA ASP A 256 13.40 -18.11 0.64
C ASP A 256 11.94 -18.20 1.11
N ARG A 257 11.69 -17.95 2.40
CA ARG A 257 10.35 -18.05 3.02
C ARG A 257 9.39 -17.02 2.45
N GLY A 258 9.82 -15.76 2.35
CA GLY A 258 9.02 -14.65 1.86
C GLY A 258 8.65 -14.81 0.40
N VAL A 259 9.62 -15.19 -0.44
CA VAL A 259 9.40 -15.52 -1.86
C VAL A 259 8.39 -16.66 -1.99
N THR A 260 8.55 -17.72 -1.19
CA THR A 260 7.66 -18.88 -1.18
C THR A 260 6.21 -18.49 -0.84
N TYR A 261 6.02 -17.58 0.14
CA TYR A 261 4.70 -17.07 0.47
C TYR A 261 4.06 -16.25 -0.65
N MET A 262 4.85 -15.43 -1.34
CA MET A 262 4.35 -14.65 -2.48
C MET A 262 3.95 -15.56 -3.66
N ALA A 263 4.66 -16.68 -3.84
CA ALA A 263 4.38 -17.64 -4.90
C ALA A 263 3.08 -18.43 -4.69
N THR A 264 2.60 -18.60 -3.46
CA THR A 264 1.41 -19.44 -3.15
C THR A 264 0.19 -19.04 -3.98
N SER A 265 -0.12 -17.75 -4.07
CA SER A 265 -1.28 -17.26 -4.84
C SER A 265 -1.24 -17.61 -6.33
N LEU A 266 -0.04 -17.75 -6.90
CA LEU A 266 0.17 -18.19 -8.28
C LEU A 266 0.03 -19.72 -8.40
N LEU A 267 0.50 -20.48 -7.39
CA LEU A 267 0.35 -21.93 -7.32
C LEU A 267 -1.14 -22.35 -7.19
N GLU A 268 -1.95 -21.53 -6.52
CA GLU A 268 -3.40 -21.67 -6.40
C GLU A 268 -4.16 -21.45 -7.72
N ASN A 269 -3.51 -21.00 -8.79
CA ASN A 269 -4.15 -20.84 -10.10
C ASN A 269 -4.15 -22.16 -10.92
N GLU A 270 -5.33 -22.77 -11.10
CA GLU A 270 -5.52 -24.02 -11.86
C GLU A 270 -5.15 -23.92 -13.35
N SER A 271 -5.27 -22.72 -13.92
CA SER A 271 -4.89 -22.49 -15.32
C SER A 271 -3.37 -22.50 -15.49
N LEU A 272 -2.62 -22.22 -14.42
CA LEU A 272 -1.16 -22.31 -14.41
C LEU A 272 -0.71 -23.71 -14.03
N PHE A 273 -1.08 -24.20 -12.86
CA PHE A 273 -0.56 -25.43 -12.25
C PHE A 273 -1.64 -26.50 -12.10
N GLY A 274 -1.32 -27.73 -12.46
CA GLY A 274 -2.21 -28.89 -12.34
C GLY A 274 -1.59 -30.01 -11.49
N SER A 275 -2.31 -31.12 -11.34
CA SER A 275 -1.90 -32.28 -10.53
C SER A 275 -0.51 -32.81 -10.87
N GLN A 276 -0.11 -32.78 -12.14
CA GLN A 276 1.21 -33.18 -12.63
C GLN A 276 2.38 -32.35 -12.07
N ASP A 277 2.10 -31.18 -11.51
CA ASP A 277 3.11 -30.28 -10.96
C ASP A 277 3.38 -30.52 -9.47
N PHE A 278 2.57 -31.37 -8.83
CA PHE A 278 2.63 -31.63 -7.41
C PHE A 278 4.05 -32.02 -6.95
N ASP A 279 4.70 -32.96 -7.62
CA ASP A 279 6.03 -33.44 -7.22
C ASP A 279 7.09 -32.33 -7.25
N ARG A 280 6.99 -31.41 -8.22
CA ARG A 280 7.92 -30.27 -8.30
C ARG A 280 7.62 -29.22 -7.24
N ILE A 281 6.35 -28.91 -7.02
CA ILE A 281 5.89 -28.00 -5.96
C ILE A 281 6.34 -28.56 -4.59
N ASN A 282 6.09 -29.84 -4.32
CA ASN A 282 6.51 -30.48 -3.09
C ASN A 282 8.03 -30.61 -2.97
N GLY A 283 8.73 -30.85 -4.09
CA GLY A 283 10.19 -30.87 -4.14
C GLY A 283 10.81 -29.53 -3.71
N SER A 284 10.17 -28.40 -4.03
CA SER A 284 10.67 -27.09 -3.58
C SER A 284 10.69 -26.93 -2.05
N LEU A 285 9.84 -27.67 -1.33
CA LEU A 285 9.82 -27.65 0.14
C LEU A 285 11.05 -28.31 0.78
N SER A 286 11.88 -29.01 0.01
CA SER A 286 13.10 -29.66 0.51
C SER A 286 14.18 -28.68 0.95
N ALA A 287 14.10 -27.41 0.51
CA ALA A 287 14.97 -26.34 0.96
C ALA A 287 14.70 -25.91 2.42
N PHE A 288 13.52 -26.25 2.96
CA PHE A 288 13.09 -25.84 4.28
C PHE A 288 13.25 -26.96 5.32
N SER A 289 13.34 -26.58 6.58
CA SER A 289 13.62 -27.46 7.70
C SER A 289 12.68 -27.21 8.89
N LEU A 290 12.14 -28.28 9.45
CA LEU A 290 11.35 -28.20 10.68
C LEU A 290 12.25 -28.29 11.93
N PRO A 291 11.90 -27.59 13.03
CA PRO A 291 10.71 -26.74 13.19
C PRO A 291 10.91 -25.28 12.69
N GLY A 292 12.11 -24.92 12.22
CA GLY A 292 12.47 -23.53 11.90
C GLY A 292 11.61 -22.86 10.83
N ASP A 293 11.07 -23.63 9.89
CA ASP A 293 10.27 -23.18 8.76
C ASP A 293 8.79 -23.61 8.86
N ILE A 294 8.27 -23.79 10.08
CA ILE A 294 6.91 -24.31 10.32
C ILE A 294 5.83 -23.55 9.54
N GLU A 295 5.96 -22.23 9.45
CA GLU A 295 5.02 -21.34 8.77
C GLU A 295 4.94 -21.62 7.25
N VAL A 296 6.05 -22.07 6.62
CA VAL A 296 6.07 -22.46 5.20
C VAL A 296 5.19 -23.69 4.98
N TYR A 297 5.37 -24.71 5.83
CA TYR A 297 4.57 -25.93 5.77
C TYR A 297 3.10 -25.69 6.15
N GLN A 298 2.80 -24.75 7.05
CA GLN A 298 1.44 -24.34 7.37
C GLN A 298 0.73 -23.74 6.15
N ASN A 299 1.39 -22.83 5.43
CA ASN A 299 0.83 -22.23 4.23
C ASN A 299 0.61 -23.28 3.12
N PHE A 300 1.60 -24.15 2.88
CA PHE A 300 1.44 -25.23 1.90
C PHE A 300 0.39 -26.26 2.30
N GLY A 301 0.09 -26.43 3.60
CA GLY A 301 -0.98 -27.30 4.08
C GLY A 301 -2.35 -26.91 3.51
N THR A 302 -2.65 -25.61 3.45
CA THR A 302 -3.89 -25.08 2.84
C THR A 302 -3.89 -25.30 1.33
N LEU A 303 -2.81 -24.90 0.64
CA LEU A 303 -2.66 -25.12 -0.81
C LEU A 303 -2.85 -26.59 -1.19
N TYR A 304 -2.24 -27.50 -0.43
CA TYR A 304 -2.32 -28.93 -0.64
C TYR A 304 -3.74 -29.46 -0.45
N LYS A 305 -4.47 -28.96 0.55
CA LYS A 305 -5.86 -29.35 0.75
C LYS A 305 -6.72 -28.95 -0.44
N GLU A 306 -6.60 -27.71 -0.88
CA GLU A 306 -7.49 -27.16 -1.89
C GLU A 306 -7.17 -27.67 -3.30
N ARG A 307 -5.90 -27.92 -3.61
CA ARG A 307 -5.44 -28.19 -4.98
C ARG A 307 -4.92 -29.61 -5.21
N PHE A 308 -4.45 -30.28 -4.17
CA PHE A 308 -3.68 -31.53 -4.29
C PHE A 308 -4.04 -32.57 -3.22
N GLU A 309 -5.29 -32.61 -2.76
CA GLU A 309 -5.69 -33.38 -1.57
C GLU A 309 -5.26 -34.86 -1.65
N GLU A 310 -5.52 -35.50 -2.78
CA GLU A 310 -5.20 -36.92 -2.97
C GLU A 310 -3.68 -37.17 -3.00
N GLN A 311 -2.92 -36.34 -3.71
CA GLN A 311 -1.47 -36.51 -3.87
C GLN A 311 -0.71 -36.17 -2.59
N SER A 312 -1.16 -35.14 -1.88
CA SER A 312 -0.46 -34.59 -0.72
C SER A 312 -0.71 -35.36 0.57
N LYS A 313 -1.72 -36.23 0.63
CA LYS A 313 -2.07 -37.00 1.85
C LYS A 313 -0.86 -37.65 2.53
N SER A 314 0.00 -38.33 1.76
CA SER A 314 1.20 -38.98 2.32
C SER A 314 2.20 -37.98 2.92
N VAL A 315 2.32 -36.79 2.33
CA VAL A 315 3.18 -35.71 2.83
C VAL A 315 2.58 -35.12 4.10
N ILE A 316 1.27 -34.88 4.13
CA ILE A 316 0.55 -34.39 5.30
C ILE A 316 0.66 -35.37 6.46
N ASP A 317 0.45 -36.67 6.22
CA ASP A 317 0.62 -37.71 7.24
C ASP A 317 2.06 -37.72 7.79
N SER A 318 3.07 -37.56 6.92
CA SER A 318 4.47 -37.46 7.32
C SER A 318 4.75 -36.21 8.17
N LEU A 319 4.20 -35.05 7.79
CA LEU A 319 4.32 -33.81 8.55
C LEU A 319 3.63 -33.92 9.91
N ALA A 320 2.41 -34.45 9.95
CA ALA A 320 1.61 -34.62 11.16
C ALA A 320 2.26 -35.59 12.15
N SER A 321 2.95 -36.62 11.65
CA SER A 321 3.68 -37.61 12.46
C SER A 321 4.84 -37.02 13.27
N LYS A 322 5.32 -35.82 12.90
CA LYS A 322 6.34 -35.09 13.67
C LYS A 322 5.78 -34.48 14.95
N SER A 323 4.45 -34.47 15.13
CA SER A 323 3.74 -34.01 16.33
C SER A 323 4.08 -32.59 16.78
N TYR A 324 4.38 -31.70 15.82
CA TYR A 324 4.51 -30.27 16.10
C TYR A 324 3.12 -29.66 16.30
N VAL A 325 2.78 -29.29 17.53
CA VAL A 325 1.43 -28.80 17.89
C VAL A 325 0.95 -27.65 16.99
N PRO A 326 1.75 -26.59 16.69
CA PRO A 326 1.28 -25.50 15.83
C PRO A 326 1.03 -25.95 14.38
N LEU A 327 1.81 -26.90 13.88
CA LEU A 327 1.66 -27.43 12.52
C LEU A 327 0.40 -28.30 12.43
N ASN A 328 0.24 -29.28 13.33
CA ASN A 328 -0.92 -30.15 13.33
C ASN A 328 -2.23 -29.37 13.52
N ARG A 329 -2.21 -28.32 14.35
CA ARG A 329 -3.36 -27.41 14.51
C ARG A 329 -3.69 -26.70 13.19
N SER A 330 -2.71 -26.09 12.54
CA SER A 330 -2.92 -25.42 11.25
C SER A 330 -3.38 -26.38 10.15
N LEU A 331 -2.87 -27.61 10.13
CA LEU A 331 -3.29 -28.65 9.19
C LEU A 331 -4.75 -29.07 9.47
N ALA A 332 -5.13 -29.25 10.72
CA ALA A 332 -6.51 -29.52 11.12
C ALA A 332 -7.45 -28.37 10.73
N ASP A 333 -7.02 -27.12 10.98
CA ASP A 333 -7.78 -25.91 10.61
C ASP A 333 -7.95 -25.77 9.09
N ALA A 334 -6.95 -26.20 8.31
CA ALA A 334 -7.05 -26.31 6.84
C ALA A 334 -7.97 -27.46 6.38
N GLY A 335 -8.48 -28.30 7.29
CA GLY A 335 -9.43 -29.38 6.99
C GLY A 335 -8.80 -30.76 6.78
N TRP A 336 -7.54 -30.95 7.18
CA TRP A 336 -6.91 -32.27 7.21
C TRP A 336 -7.34 -33.07 8.44
N ASP A 337 -7.50 -34.38 8.28
CA ASP A 337 -7.78 -35.30 9.39
C ASP A 337 -6.46 -35.66 10.09
N VAL A 338 -6.04 -34.81 11.04
CA VAL A 338 -4.79 -34.96 11.78
C VAL A 338 -5.03 -34.84 13.28
N GLU A 339 -4.36 -35.69 14.05
CA GLU A 339 -4.43 -35.64 15.50
C GLU A 339 -3.68 -34.40 16.01
N VAL A 340 -4.41 -33.53 16.70
CA VAL A 340 -3.85 -32.37 17.40
C VAL A 340 -3.56 -32.82 18.83
N PRO A 341 -2.28 -32.93 19.25
CA PRO A 341 -1.96 -33.32 20.61
C PRO A 341 -2.67 -32.39 21.61
N GLU A 342 -3.33 -32.96 22.62
CA GLU A 342 -3.91 -32.17 23.70
C GLU A 342 -2.82 -31.31 24.35
N GLU A 343 -3.18 -30.06 24.68
CA GLU A 343 -2.25 -29.07 25.17
C GLU A 343 -1.42 -29.61 26.34
N SER A 344 -0.08 -29.50 26.26
CA SER A 344 0.61 -29.07 27.47
C SER A 344 0.02 -27.70 27.75
N LYS A 345 -0.82 -27.58 28.78
CA LYS A 345 -1.31 -26.28 29.27
C LYS A 345 -0.15 -25.31 29.14
N ALA A 346 -0.34 -24.24 28.37
CA ALA A 346 0.58 -23.12 28.48
C ALA A 346 0.54 -22.73 29.95
N ASP A 347 1.59 -23.10 30.70
CA ASP A 347 1.79 -22.59 32.04
C ASP A 347 2.12 -21.11 31.85
N PHE A 348 1.05 -20.31 31.77
CA PHE A 348 1.16 -18.88 31.90
C PHE A 348 1.83 -18.64 33.24
N ARG A 349 3.09 -18.23 33.20
CA ARG A 349 3.82 -17.89 34.41
C ARG A 349 3.06 -16.79 35.12
N LEU A 350 2.77 -17.03 36.39
CA LEU A 350 2.21 -16.00 37.24
C LEU A 350 3.24 -14.88 37.38
N PRO A 351 2.83 -13.60 37.34
CA PRO A 351 3.74 -12.49 37.59
C PRO A 351 4.44 -12.66 38.93
N ASP A 352 5.75 -12.39 38.97
CA ASP A 352 6.49 -12.28 40.22
C ASP A 352 6.15 -10.92 40.86
N TRP A 353 5.18 -10.93 41.77
CA TRP A 353 4.67 -9.73 42.42
C TRP A 353 5.69 -9.08 43.35
N ASP A 354 6.59 -9.87 43.94
CA ASP A 354 7.65 -9.36 44.80
C ASP A 354 8.67 -8.58 43.95
N ARG A 355 9.04 -9.12 42.78
CA ARG A 355 9.91 -8.43 41.83
C ARG A 355 9.29 -7.15 41.27
N LEU A 356 8.00 -7.18 40.92
CA LEU A 356 7.28 -5.97 40.46
C LEU A 356 7.21 -4.90 41.54
N TRP A 357 7.13 -5.29 42.82
CA TRP A 357 7.19 -4.37 43.95
C TRP A 357 8.57 -3.71 44.07
N GLU A 358 9.66 -4.47 43.88
CA GLU A 358 11.03 -3.93 43.86
C GLU A 358 11.26 -2.93 42.72
N LEU A 359 10.73 -3.24 41.53
CA LEU A 359 10.88 -2.43 40.31
C LEU A 359 10.06 -1.12 40.35
N GLY A 360 9.02 -1.06 41.18
CA GLY A 360 8.15 0.10 41.32
C GLY A 360 7.13 0.25 40.17
N PRO A 361 6.33 1.32 40.19
CA PRO A 361 5.16 1.46 39.31
C PRO A 361 5.49 1.72 37.83
N LYS A 362 6.73 2.17 37.53
CA LYS A 362 7.19 2.57 36.19
C LYS A 362 8.68 2.23 36.02
N PRO A 363 9.06 0.96 35.98
CA PRO A 363 10.44 0.60 35.74
C PRO A 363 10.86 1.05 34.34
N THR A 364 12.13 1.43 34.21
CA THR A 364 12.71 1.88 32.94
C THR A 364 13.81 0.92 32.55
N LEU A 365 13.69 0.31 31.37
CA LEU A 365 14.77 -0.47 30.78
C LEU A 365 15.68 0.45 29.97
N LEU A 366 16.98 0.30 30.19
CA LEU A 366 18.00 1.00 29.45
C LEU A 366 18.65 0.05 28.44
N LEU A 367 18.52 0.37 27.16
CA LEU A 367 19.21 -0.33 26.08
C LEU A 367 20.34 0.53 25.58
N GLU A 368 21.57 0.03 25.68
CA GLU A 368 22.74 0.65 25.05
C GLU A 368 22.84 0.17 23.60
N THR A 369 22.81 1.12 22.66
CA THR A 369 23.03 0.85 21.24
C THR A 369 24.25 1.62 20.75
N ASP A 370 24.75 1.24 19.57
CA ASP A 370 25.80 1.96 18.83
C ASP A 370 25.40 3.41 18.48
N LYS A 371 24.10 3.74 18.55
CA LYS A 371 23.54 5.08 18.28
C LYS A 371 23.11 5.85 19.53
N GLY A 372 23.35 5.32 20.73
CA GLY A 372 23.05 6.00 22.00
C GLY A 372 22.22 5.14 22.97
N ARG A 373 21.69 5.77 24.03
CA ARG A 373 20.93 5.08 25.08
C ARG A 373 19.43 5.26 24.87
N ILE A 374 18.71 4.16 24.74
CA ILE A 374 17.24 4.14 24.66
C ILE A 374 16.69 3.85 26.05
N HIS A 375 15.74 4.68 26.49
CA HIS A 375 15.03 4.51 27.75
C HIS A 375 13.59 4.08 27.43
N ILE A 376 13.20 2.90 27.90
CA ILE A 376 11.85 2.36 27.69
C ILE A 376 11.15 2.32 29.05
N GLU A 377 10.22 3.25 29.28
CA GLU A 377 9.32 3.20 30.43
C GLU A 377 8.30 2.07 30.24
N MET A 378 8.22 1.17 31.22
CA MET A 378 7.37 0.00 31.15
C MET A 378 6.10 0.17 31.96
N ASN A 379 5.03 -0.45 31.49
CA ASN A 379 3.74 -0.46 32.16
C ASN A 379 3.48 -1.81 32.82
N THR A 380 3.72 -1.89 34.12
CA THR A 380 3.52 -3.09 34.96
C THR A 380 2.06 -3.54 35.04
N LEU A 381 1.09 -2.63 34.84
CA LEU A 381 -0.34 -2.97 34.86
C LEU A 381 -0.79 -3.64 33.56
N SER A 382 -0.22 -3.23 32.43
CA SER A 382 -0.58 -3.77 31.11
C SER A 382 0.14 -5.08 30.78
N ALA A 383 1.34 -5.30 31.33
CA ALA A 383 2.16 -6.47 31.04
C ALA A 383 2.97 -6.97 32.27
N PRO A 384 2.32 -7.34 33.39
CA PRO A 384 3.00 -7.66 34.66
C PRO A 384 3.97 -8.84 34.55
N ALA A 385 3.60 -9.90 33.82
CA ALA A 385 4.46 -11.07 33.65
C ALA A 385 5.74 -10.75 32.86
N THR A 386 5.64 -9.92 31.80
CA THR A 386 6.78 -9.54 30.97
C THR A 386 7.74 -8.61 31.71
N VAL A 387 7.22 -7.65 32.48
CA VAL A 387 8.06 -6.68 33.20
C VAL A 387 8.80 -7.31 34.37
N ALA A 388 8.19 -8.28 35.05
CA ALA A 388 8.83 -9.03 36.14
C ALA A 388 10.06 -9.84 35.70
N MET A 389 10.22 -10.10 34.40
CA MET A 389 11.28 -10.93 33.82
C MET A 389 12.52 -10.15 33.36
N ILE A 390 12.52 -8.82 33.49
CA ILE A 390 13.56 -7.99 32.92
C ILE A 390 14.67 -7.79 33.96
N ASP A 391 15.87 -8.24 33.60
CA ASP A 391 17.13 -8.05 34.34
C ASP A 391 17.97 -6.93 33.73
#